data_AF-A0A3D4TEP4-F1
#
_entry.id   AF-A0A3D4TEP4-F1
#
_cell.length_a   1.000
_cell.length_b   1.000
_cell.length_c   1.000
_cell.angle_alpha   90.00
_cell.angle_beta   90.00
_cell.angle_gamma   90.00
#
_symmetry.space_group_name_H-M   'P 1'
#
loop_
_entity.id
_entity.type
_entity.pdbx_description
1 polymer ?
#
loop_
_entity_poly.entity_id
_entity_poly.type
_entity_poly.pdbx_seq_one_letter_code
_entity_poly.pdbx_strand_id
1 'polypeptide(L)'
;GDRSRKMVLVDYGFRLPSALDNRPLNFHEFENLIGQTVFVSATPGDYELEKTGGVVVEQVVRPTGLLDPPIEIRPSVNQIDDL
;
A
#
# COMPACT_ATOMS: atom_id res chain seq x y z
N GLY A 1 3.84 12.46 -7.72
CA GLY A 1 5.02 11.93 -8.43
C GLY A 1 4.98 12.24 -9.92
N ASP A 2 4.06 11.62 -10.68
CA ASP A 2 4.04 11.78 -12.14
C ASP A 2 3.72 13.19 -12.63
N ARG A 3 2.67 13.82 -12.07
CA ARG A 3 2.28 15.21 -12.39
C ARG A 3 3.41 16.20 -12.10
N SER A 4 4.08 16.08 -10.96
CA SER A 4 5.20 16.95 -10.57
C SER A 4 6.37 16.87 -11.57
N ARG A 5 6.71 15.67 -12.06
CA ARG A 5 7.74 15.50 -13.09
C ARG A 5 7.33 16.11 -14.44
N LYS A 6 6.05 15.99 -14.82
CA LYS A 6 5.55 16.55 -16.09
C LYS A 6 5.36 18.05 -16.05
N MET A 7 5.01 18.65 -14.89
CA MET A 7 4.94 20.11 -14.75
C MET A 7 6.29 20.75 -15.04
N VAL A 8 7.39 20.22 -14.50
CA VAL A 8 8.74 20.72 -14.81
C VAL A 8 9.01 20.72 -16.32
N LEU A 9 8.66 19.65 -17.04
CA LEU A 9 8.86 19.59 -18.50
C LEU A 9 8.00 20.60 -19.26
N VAL A 10 6.79 20.90 -18.77
CA VAL A 10 5.90 21.89 -19.38
C VAL A 10 6.39 23.31 -19.08
N ASP A 11 6.78 23.59 -17.84
CA ASP A 11 7.24 24.91 -17.37
C ASP A 11 8.51 25.36 -18.10
N TYR A 12 9.41 24.42 -18.40
CA TYR A 12 10.63 24.68 -19.17
C TYR A 12 10.45 24.49 -20.69
N GLY A 13 9.22 24.33 -21.18
CA GLY A 13 8.89 24.33 -22.62
C GLY A 13 9.28 23.05 -23.38
N PHE A 14 9.66 21.98 -22.68
CA PHE A 14 9.98 20.67 -23.30
C PHE A 14 8.73 19.89 -23.72
N ARG A 15 7.55 20.20 -23.17
CA ARG A 15 6.27 19.57 -23.54
C ARG A 15 5.12 20.57 -23.55
N LEU A 16 4.12 20.28 -24.39
CA LEU A 16 2.86 21.02 -24.40
C LEU A 16 2.06 20.75 -23.11
N PRO A 17 1.20 21.70 -22.67
CA PRO A 17 0.35 21.53 -21.49
C PRO A 17 -0.53 20.27 -21.52
N SER A 18 -0.97 19.83 -22.70
CA SER A 18 -1.76 18.60 -22.89
C SER A 18 -1.04 17.31 -22.46
N ALA A 19 0.29 17.34 -22.32
CA ALA A 19 1.04 16.20 -21.81
C ALA A 19 0.70 15.87 -20.34
N LEU A 20 0.09 16.80 -19.60
CA LEU A 20 -0.37 16.60 -18.23
C LEU A 20 -1.58 15.67 -18.14
N ASP A 21 -2.41 15.61 -19.19
CA ASP A 21 -3.63 14.80 -19.21
C ASP A 21 -3.33 13.31 -19.41
N ASN A 22 -2.23 12.99 -20.11
CA ASN A 22 -1.71 11.64 -20.18
C ASN A 22 -1.03 11.28 -18.85
N ARG A 23 -1.79 10.92 -17.82
CA ARG A 23 -1.28 10.60 -16.48
C ARG A 23 -1.91 9.32 -15.94
N PRO A 24 -1.32 8.71 -14.90
CA PRO A 24 -2.03 7.70 -14.12
C PRO A 24 -3.35 8.23 -13.56
N LEU A 25 -4.28 7.31 -13.36
CA LEU A 25 -5.52 7.60 -12.62
C LEU A 25 -5.17 8.09 -11.22
N ASN A 26 -5.95 9.03 -10.73
CA ASN A 26 -5.97 9.32 -9.30
C ASN A 26 -6.75 8.23 -8.56
N PHE A 27 -6.64 8.21 -7.24
CA PHE A 27 -7.25 7.16 -6.43
C PHE A 27 -8.78 7.11 -6.60
N HIS A 28 -9.45 8.25 -6.63
CA HIS A 28 -10.90 8.33 -6.80
C HIS A 28 -11.37 7.90 -8.20
N GLU A 29 -10.62 8.25 -9.24
CA GLU A 29 -10.86 7.76 -10.61
C GLU A 29 -10.73 6.24 -10.69
N PHE A 30 -9.73 5.68 -10.03
CA PHE A 30 -9.56 4.23 -9.94
C PHE A 30 -10.73 3.57 -9.18
N GLU A 31 -11.12 4.11 -8.03
CA GLU A 31 -12.24 3.61 -7.23
C GLU A 31 -13.56 3.55 -8.02
N ASN A 32 -13.82 4.55 -8.87
CA ASN A 32 -15.04 4.59 -9.69
C ASN A 32 -15.02 3.60 -10.86
N LEU A 33 -13.85 3.08 -11.23
CA LEU A 33 -13.67 2.15 -12.35
C LEU A 33 -13.60 0.68 -11.91
N ILE A 34 -13.21 0.42 -10.67
CA ILE A 34 -13.15 -0.94 -10.14
C ILE A 34 -14.54 -1.46 -9.78
N GLY A 35 -14.80 -2.72 -10.13
CA GLY A 35 -16.00 -3.44 -9.73
C GLY A 35 -15.81 -4.17 -8.40
N GLN A 36 -16.34 -5.39 -8.32
CA GLN A 36 -16.08 -6.26 -7.16
C GLN A 36 -14.58 -6.52 -7.03
N THR A 37 -14.03 -6.16 -5.88
CA THR A 37 -12.59 -6.19 -5.59
C THR A 37 -12.33 -6.96 -4.31
N VAL A 38 -11.30 -7.81 -4.29
CA VAL A 38 -10.86 -8.52 -3.09
C VAL A 38 -9.51 -7.97 -2.67
N PHE A 39 -9.44 -7.45 -1.44
CA PHE A 39 -8.20 -6.98 -0.83
C PHE A 39 -7.50 -8.15 -0.14
N VAL A 40 -6.18 -8.27 -0.32
CA VAL A 40 -5.39 -9.38 0.23
C VAL A 40 -4.17 -8.82 0.94
N SER A 41 -4.17 -8.89 2.27
CA SER A 41 -3.09 -8.41 3.13
C SER A 41 -3.07 -9.22 4.43
N ALA A 42 -1.88 -9.40 5.01
CA ALA A 42 -1.73 -9.93 6.38
C ALA A 42 -2.09 -8.88 7.45
N THR A 43 -2.00 -7.59 7.08
CA THR A 43 -2.32 -6.44 7.92
C THR A 43 -3.11 -5.43 7.08
N PRO A 44 -4.44 -5.61 6.93
CA PRO A 44 -5.27 -4.69 6.17
C PRO A 44 -5.17 -3.26 6.71
N GLY A 45 -5.04 -2.28 5.83
CA GLY A 45 -5.04 -0.87 6.17
C GLY A 45 -6.45 -0.30 6.30
N ASP A 46 -6.55 0.94 6.80
CA ASP A 46 -7.83 1.60 7.10
C ASP A 46 -8.78 1.62 5.89
N TYR A 47 -8.27 1.93 4.70
CA TYR A 47 -9.07 1.96 3.48
C TYR A 47 -9.77 0.62 3.18
N GLU A 48 -9.04 -0.49 3.33
CA GLU A 48 -9.57 -1.83 3.05
C GLU A 48 -10.65 -2.20 4.08
N LEU A 49 -10.42 -1.86 5.36
CA LEU A 49 -11.36 -2.08 6.45
C LEU A 49 -12.64 -1.24 6.29
N GLU A 50 -12.50 0.03 5.91
CA GLU A 50 -13.63 0.92 5.64
C GLU A 50 -14.46 0.43 4.46
N LYS A 51 -13.83 0.04 3.34
CA LYS A 51 -14.55 -0.42 2.13
C LYS A 51 -15.26 -1.76 2.32
N THR A 52 -14.73 -2.61 3.18
CA THR A 52 -15.34 -3.91 3.50
C THR A 52 -16.36 -3.83 4.63
N GLY A 53 -16.52 -2.67 5.29
CA GLY A 53 -17.37 -2.52 6.47
C GLY A 53 -16.95 -3.42 7.64
N GLY A 54 -15.66 -3.76 7.71
CA GLY A 54 -15.11 -4.71 8.68
C GLY A 54 -15.33 -6.19 8.36
N VAL A 55 -15.91 -6.53 7.20
CA VAL A 55 -16.08 -7.92 6.79
C VAL A 55 -14.77 -8.46 6.22
N VAL A 56 -14.13 -9.38 6.95
CA VAL A 56 -12.85 -9.99 6.58
C VAL A 56 -12.94 -11.52 6.56
N VAL A 57 -12.18 -12.14 5.66
CA VAL A 57 -11.98 -13.59 5.63
C VAL A 57 -10.54 -13.87 6.04
N GLU A 58 -10.36 -14.56 7.17
CA GLU A 58 -9.04 -14.83 7.73
C GLU A 58 -8.50 -16.20 7.30
N GLN A 59 -7.23 -16.23 6.91
CA GLN A 59 -6.49 -17.46 6.63
C GLN A 59 -5.23 -17.53 7.50
N VAL A 60 -5.38 -18.06 8.72
CA VAL A 60 -4.31 -18.15 9.73
C VAL A 60 -3.52 -19.46 9.62
N VAL A 61 -4.18 -20.56 9.23
CA VAL A 61 -3.56 -21.88 9.18
C VAL A 61 -2.66 -22.01 7.95
N ARG A 62 -1.37 -22.30 8.17
CA ARG A 62 -0.41 -22.60 7.11
C ARG A 62 -0.56 -24.06 6.66
N PRO A 63 -0.55 -24.36 5.34
CA PRO A 63 -0.64 -25.74 4.86
C PRO A 63 0.45 -26.68 5.38
N THR A 64 1.61 -26.13 5.78
CA THR A 64 2.75 -26.87 6.34
C THR A 64 2.68 -27.12 7.83
N GLY A 65 1.73 -26.50 8.55
CA GLY A 65 1.63 -26.57 10.01
C GLY A 65 2.64 -25.70 10.77
N LEU A 66 3.37 -24.80 10.08
CA LEU A 66 4.30 -23.88 10.74
C LEU A 66 3.57 -22.92 11.70
N LEU A 67 4.11 -22.78 12.91
CA LEU A 67 3.60 -21.89 13.96
C LEU A 67 4.25 -20.51 13.88
N ASP A 68 3.56 -19.51 14.44
CA ASP A 68 4.14 -18.18 14.63
C ASP A 68 5.30 -18.25 15.65
N PRO A 69 6.39 -17.49 15.44
CA PRO A 69 7.54 -17.52 16.32
C PRO A 69 7.19 -16.94 17.70
N PRO A 70 7.85 -17.42 18.78
CA PRO A 70 7.71 -16.80 20.09
C PRO A 70 8.26 -15.37 20.08
N ILE A 71 7.63 -14.47 20.84
CA ILE A 71 8.06 -13.08 21.00
C ILE A 71 8.74 -12.94 22.37
N GLU A 72 10.00 -12.52 22.40
CA GLU A 72 10.74 -12.19 23.62
C GLU A 72 10.97 -10.67 23.70
N ILE A 73 10.68 -10.07 24.86
CA ILE A 73 10.94 -8.64 25.12
C ILE A 73 12.13 -8.54 26.08
N ARG A 74 13.21 -7.86 25.65
CA ARG A 74 14.40 -7.63 26.47
C ARG A 74 14.60 -6.12 26.68
N PRO A 75 15.12 -5.68 27.85
CA PRO A 75 15.49 -4.28 28.06
C PRO A 75 16.55 -3.81 27.04
N SER A 76 16.56 -2.52 26.71
CA SER A 76 17.52 -1.94 25.75
C SER A 76 18.96 -1.82 26.28
N VAL A 77 19.16 -2.00 27.59
CA VAL A 77 20.48 -1.89 28.22
C VAL A 77 21.34 -3.07 27.77
N ASN A 78 22.51 -2.80 27.20
CA ASN A 78 23.48 -3.79 26.68
C ASN A 78 22.96 -4.65 25.50
N GLN A 79 22.03 -4.14 24.69
CA GLN A 79 21.48 -4.86 23.53
C GLN A 79 22.53 -5.29 22.48
N ILE A 80 23.71 -4.66 22.46
CA ILE A 80 24.77 -4.90 21.47
C ILE A 80 25.67 -6.09 21.85
N ASP A 81 25.69 -6.51 23.12
CA ASP A 81 26.59 -7.59 23.58
C ASP A 81 26.16 -9.00 23.11
N ASP A 82 24.98 -9.11 22.47
CA ASP A 82 24.34 -10.36 22.00
C ASP A 82 24.21 -10.42 20.44
N LEU A 83 25.11 -9.74 19.70
CA LEU A 83 25.16 -9.76 18.22
C LEU A 83 26.13 -10.82 17.66
#